data_AF-A0A4Q9PB88-F1
#
_entry.id   AF-A0A4Q9PB88-F1
#
_cell.length_a   1.000
_cell.length_b   1.000
_cell.length_c   1.000
_cell.angle_alpha   90.00
_cell.angle_beta   90.00
_cell.angle_gamma   90.00
#
_symmetry.space_group_name_H-M   'P 1'
#
loop_
_entity.id
_entity.type
_entity.pdbx_description
1 polymer ?
#
loop_
_entity_poly.entity_id
_entity_poly.type
_entity_poly.pdbx_seq_one_letter_code
_entity_poly.pdbx_strand_id
1 'polypeptide(L)'
;MFREHFSDFEVKDLWGDFHAFCTEYRHLVPLALREALDAFYLARKAYGEAKKRIVRSCRLNHKAVTAADREAWLKEHCIIIEVQKCQKPYPPLQHWVVESGEIAELWHAHCVDGKLHDKRGKHYPLFRVDETELVVARADQSVLFVDKDSRELVAFVIRNWCPEAGIVDSVNAVVHNAAAYKKNVRLDDPGFMSHAGYTAGSRSQPGFDWARNLSPKLAKDSAFVRSMRYQESSICAFLWNMAKGTLPAEVIKSYDDFLHSHHMARMGCGDGDFRKVGEYMVKDSSVPPDAPYPSTFTFQAVERSPPSALFSVNYARRIHWEGSPHKWLFSWTLKRHYGPESGGNFYIPEHKIKIEGASNSCVGWWPGKPHGTSLRACGPQEQLATLYEVGLSFVTSSRLPKQWTCYTASNFNEKERDQIMKELGDQFDTDVEADV
;
A
#
# COMPACT_ATOMS: atom_id res chain seq x y z
N MET A 1 29.53 3.40 35.28
CA MET A 1 30.39 2.19 35.26
C MET A 1 29.58 1.01 35.79
N PHE A 2 28.56 0.56 35.02
CA PHE A 2 27.84 -0.72 35.21
C PHE A 2 27.13 -1.03 33.90
N ARG A 3 27.92 -1.48 32.92
CA ARG A 3 27.46 -2.04 31.65
C ARG A 3 28.51 -3.07 31.21
N GLU A 4 28.70 -4.08 32.04
CA GLU A 4 29.50 -5.27 31.71
C GLU A 4 28.72 -6.50 32.15
N HIS A 5 28.70 -7.50 31.26
CA HIS A 5 28.17 -8.87 31.40
C HIS A 5 26.65 -9.10 31.27
N PHE A 6 26.14 -8.92 30.05
CA PHE A 6 25.06 -9.76 29.51
C PHE A 6 25.40 -10.32 28.12
N SER A 7 26.69 -10.62 27.88
CA SER A 7 27.10 -11.53 26.81
C SER A 7 27.27 -12.92 27.43
N ASP A 8 26.69 -13.94 26.80
CA ASP A 8 26.83 -15.39 27.11
C ASP A 8 25.73 -16.05 27.96
N PHE A 9 24.50 -15.52 27.96
CA PHE A 9 23.35 -16.42 28.15
C PHE A 9 22.89 -16.91 26.77
N GLU A 10 23.34 -18.11 26.40
CA GLU A 10 22.63 -18.92 25.41
C GLU A 10 21.16 -18.96 25.83
N VAL A 11 20.29 -18.34 25.05
CA VAL A 11 18.85 -18.50 25.22
C VAL A 11 18.57 -19.95 24.84
N LYS A 12 18.58 -20.84 25.84
CA LYS A 12 18.22 -22.24 25.63
C LYS A 12 16.84 -22.29 25.01
N ASP A 13 16.72 -22.95 23.86
CA ASP A 13 15.43 -23.27 23.26
C ASP A 13 14.76 -24.37 24.09
N LEU A 14 14.20 -23.97 25.22
CA LEU A 14 13.53 -24.88 26.17
C LEU A 14 12.42 -25.68 25.50
N TRP A 15 11.79 -25.14 24.46
CA TRP A 15 10.78 -25.84 23.68
C TRP A 15 11.41 -26.89 22.76
N GLY A 16 12.49 -26.52 22.07
CA GLY A 16 13.31 -27.45 21.29
C GLY A 16 13.85 -28.60 22.13
N ASP A 17 14.37 -28.32 23.33
CA ASP A 17 14.88 -29.31 24.28
C ASP A 17 13.77 -30.24 24.79
N PHE A 18 12.63 -29.67 25.21
CA PHE A 18 11.46 -30.45 25.63
C PHE A 18 10.96 -31.36 24.51
N HIS A 19 10.96 -30.86 23.28
CA HIS A 19 10.58 -31.64 22.13
C HIS A 19 11.55 -32.77 21.83
N ALA A 20 12.86 -32.50 21.83
CA ALA A 20 13.89 -33.50 21.61
C ALA A 20 13.74 -34.64 22.62
N PHE A 21 13.54 -34.29 23.90
CA PHE A 21 13.22 -35.25 24.96
C PHE A 21 11.97 -36.07 24.65
N CYS A 22 10.85 -35.42 24.27
CA CYS A 22 9.61 -36.14 23.96
C CYS A 22 9.73 -37.07 22.73
N THR A 23 10.61 -36.75 21.80
CA THR A 23 10.89 -37.58 20.62
C THR A 23 11.77 -38.77 20.98
N GLU A 24 12.85 -38.54 21.72
CA GLU A 24 13.80 -39.57 22.15
C GLU A 24 13.16 -40.58 23.11
N TYR A 25 12.39 -40.08 24.08
CA TYR A 25 11.71 -40.89 25.10
C TYR A 25 10.23 -41.12 24.78
N ARG A 26 9.85 -41.17 23.49
CA ARG A 26 8.44 -41.26 23.05
C ARG A 26 7.63 -42.37 23.72
N HIS A 27 8.27 -43.49 24.05
CA HIS A 27 7.62 -44.61 24.77
C HIS A 27 7.25 -44.27 26.23
N LEU A 28 7.94 -43.32 26.87
CA LEU A 28 7.67 -42.79 28.21
C LEU A 28 6.70 -41.61 28.22
N VAL A 29 6.48 -40.96 27.08
CA VAL A 29 5.57 -39.82 26.95
C VAL A 29 4.11 -40.29 27.00
N PRO A 30 3.23 -39.70 27.84
CA PRO A 30 1.81 -40.03 27.87
C PRO A 30 1.14 -39.93 26.49
N LEU A 31 0.19 -40.83 26.19
CA LEU A 31 -0.47 -40.88 24.88
C LEU A 31 -1.06 -39.53 24.44
N ALA A 32 -1.80 -38.87 25.32
CA ALA A 32 -2.41 -37.56 25.03
C ALA A 32 -1.37 -36.48 24.68
N LEU A 33 -0.18 -36.51 25.31
CA LEU A 33 0.91 -35.58 25.01
C LEU A 33 1.55 -35.91 23.66
N ARG A 34 1.71 -37.20 23.31
CA ARG A 34 2.17 -37.60 21.97
C ARG A 34 1.23 -37.14 20.87
N GLU A 35 -0.08 -37.35 21.05
CA GLU A 35 -1.10 -36.92 20.09
C GLU A 35 -1.10 -35.40 19.92
N ALA A 36 -0.98 -34.65 21.01
CA ALA A 36 -0.87 -33.20 20.97
C ALA A 36 0.40 -32.72 20.24
N LEU A 37 1.55 -33.39 20.46
CA LEU A 37 2.79 -33.08 19.75
C LEU A 37 2.69 -33.39 18.27
N ASP A 38 2.15 -34.56 17.90
CA ASP A 38 1.96 -34.93 16.49
C ASP A 38 1.02 -33.94 15.78
N ALA A 39 -0.07 -33.53 16.44
CA ALA A 39 -0.98 -32.49 15.94
C ALA A 39 -0.28 -31.14 15.78
N PHE A 40 0.54 -30.72 16.75
CA PHE A 40 1.35 -29.51 16.66
C PHE A 40 2.33 -29.55 15.48
N TYR A 41 2.96 -30.70 15.19
CA TYR A 41 3.86 -30.83 14.05
C TYR A 41 3.15 -30.77 12.72
N LEU A 42 2.00 -31.45 12.62
CA LEU A 42 1.17 -31.40 11.44
C LEU A 42 0.73 -29.94 11.16
N ALA A 43 0.31 -29.23 12.21
CA ALA A 43 -0.03 -27.81 12.18
C ALA A 43 1.14 -26.93 11.73
N ARG A 44 2.32 -27.09 12.35
CA ARG A 44 3.52 -26.32 12.03
C ARG A 44 3.99 -26.56 10.60
N LYS A 45 3.97 -27.81 10.13
CA LYS A 45 4.30 -28.17 8.75
C LYS A 45 3.33 -27.53 7.77
N ALA A 46 2.02 -27.66 8.01
CA ALA A 46 0.99 -27.07 7.17
C ALA A 46 1.08 -25.53 7.13
N TYR A 47 1.35 -24.88 8.27
CA TYR A 47 1.63 -23.44 8.34
C TYR A 47 2.85 -23.06 7.50
N GLY A 48 3.95 -23.82 7.61
CA GLY A 48 5.16 -23.60 6.82
C GLY A 48 4.93 -23.74 5.31
N GLU A 49 4.20 -24.78 4.89
CA GLU A 49 3.83 -24.99 3.48
C GLU A 49 2.93 -23.86 2.95
N ALA A 50 1.92 -23.44 3.72
CA ALA A 50 1.06 -22.32 3.37
C ALA A 50 1.84 -20.99 3.29
N LYS A 51 2.73 -20.72 4.24
CA LYS A 51 3.61 -19.55 4.23
C LYS A 51 4.54 -19.56 3.01
N LYS A 52 5.16 -20.71 2.67
CA LYS A 52 5.99 -20.86 1.47
C LYS A 52 5.19 -20.62 0.18
N ARG A 53 3.94 -21.08 0.13
CA ARG A 53 3.02 -20.79 -0.99
C ARG A 53 2.85 -19.28 -1.15
N ILE A 54 2.50 -18.58 -0.07
CA ILE A 54 2.31 -17.11 -0.08
C ILE A 54 3.59 -16.39 -0.51
N VAL A 55 4.75 -16.75 0.03
CA VAL A 55 6.05 -16.15 -0.35
C VAL A 55 6.29 -16.29 -1.84
N ARG A 56 6.06 -17.48 -2.41
CA ARG A 56 6.28 -17.76 -3.82
C ARG A 56 5.26 -17.06 -4.71
N SER A 57 3.97 -17.18 -4.40
CA SER A 57 2.88 -16.65 -5.22
C SER A 57 2.88 -15.12 -5.22
N CYS A 58 3.09 -14.48 -4.07
CA CYS A 58 3.20 -13.03 -3.94
C CYS A 58 4.62 -12.48 -4.21
N ARG A 59 5.57 -13.32 -4.66
CA ARG A 59 6.96 -12.96 -4.99
C ARG A 59 7.67 -12.15 -3.89
N LEU A 60 7.51 -12.57 -2.63
CA LEU A 60 8.05 -11.88 -1.45
C LEU A 60 9.55 -12.15 -1.21
N ASN A 61 10.16 -13.12 -1.91
CA ASN A 61 11.58 -13.43 -1.78
C ASN A 61 12.44 -12.54 -2.70
N HIS A 62 12.80 -11.35 -2.23
CA HIS A 62 13.52 -10.36 -3.05
C HIS A 62 14.94 -10.77 -3.41
N LYS A 63 15.59 -11.64 -2.61
CA LYS A 63 16.93 -12.16 -2.94
C LYS A 63 16.92 -13.00 -4.21
N ALA A 64 15.89 -13.83 -4.35
CA ALA A 64 15.72 -14.72 -5.49
C ALA A 64 15.13 -14.01 -6.73
N VAL A 65 14.65 -12.78 -6.58
CA VAL A 65 13.97 -12.03 -7.64
C VAL A 65 14.86 -10.87 -8.06
N THR A 66 15.69 -11.10 -9.08
CA THR A 66 16.56 -10.07 -9.64
C THR A 66 15.78 -9.04 -10.46
N ALA A 67 16.42 -7.93 -10.84
CA ALA A 67 15.82 -6.98 -11.78
C ALA A 67 15.44 -7.65 -13.12
N ALA A 68 16.30 -8.55 -13.62
CA ALA A 68 16.03 -9.31 -14.84
C ALA A 68 14.82 -10.26 -14.68
N ASP A 69 14.68 -10.93 -13.54
CA ASP A 69 13.53 -11.80 -13.27
C ASP A 69 12.22 -11.01 -13.22
N ARG A 70 12.24 -9.79 -12.68
CA ARG A 70 11.08 -8.89 -12.68
C ARG A 70 10.72 -8.45 -14.08
N GLU A 71 11.71 -8.03 -14.87
CA GLU A 71 11.47 -7.64 -16.26
C GLU A 71 10.95 -8.79 -17.12
N ALA A 72 11.46 -10.01 -16.93
CA ALA A 72 10.97 -11.20 -17.60
C ALA A 72 9.51 -11.49 -17.21
N TRP A 73 9.21 -11.46 -15.90
CA TRP A 73 7.85 -11.66 -15.40
C TRP A 73 6.89 -10.60 -15.97
N LEU A 74 7.29 -9.33 -15.97
CA LEU A 74 6.49 -8.23 -16.52
C LEU A 74 6.23 -8.42 -18.03
N LYS A 75 7.22 -8.84 -18.81
CA LYS A 75 7.05 -9.12 -20.25
C LYS A 75 6.12 -10.30 -20.53
N GLU A 76 6.11 -11.30 -19.64
CA GLU A 76 5.22 -12.46 -19.74
C GLU A 76 3.77 -12.10 -19.34
N HIS A 77 3.59 -11.23 -18.35
CA HIS A 77 2.29 -10.97 -17.74
C HIS A 77 1.63 -9.66 -18.18
N CYS A 78 2.35 -8.76 -18.85
CA CYS A 78 1.83 -7.45 -19.27
C CYS A 78 1.99 -7.25 -20.78
N ILE A 79 0.95 -6.68 -21.39
CA ILE A 79 1.01 -6.17 -22.76
C ILE A 79 1.80 -4.87 -22.74
N ILE A 80 2.77 -4.72 -23.65
CA ILE A 80 3.47 -3.45 -23.84
C ILE A 80 2.74 -2.65 -24.90
N ILE A 81 2.26 -1.46 -24.55
CA ILE A 81 1.59 -0.55 -25.47
C ILE A 81 2.44 0.71 -25.62
N GLU A 82 2.83 1.01 -26.85
CA GLU A 82 3.52 2.26 -27.18
C GLU A 82 2.51 3.40 -27.28
N VAL A 83 2.75 4.48 -26.55
CA VAL A 83 1.90 5.66 -26.51
C VAL A 83 2.67 6.89 -26.96
N GLN A 84 1.99 7.84 -27.57
CA GLN A 84 2.59 9.09 -27.99
C GLN A 84 2.07 10.24 -27.13
N LYS A 85 2.98 11.10 -26.69
CA LYS A 85 2.60 12.33 -26.02
C LYS A 85 1.78 13.22 -26.95
N CYS A 86 0.61 13.63 -26.50
CA CYS A 86 -0.26 14.52 -27.27
C CYS A 86 0.09 16.01 -27.04
N GLN A 87 -0.22 16.85 -28.02
CA GLN A 87 -0.01 18.31 -27.92
C GLN A 87 -0.92 18.96 -26.86
N LYS A 88 -2.14 18.44 -26.70
CA LYS A 88 -3.13 18.92 -25.74
C LYS A 88 -3.63 17.73 -24.91
N PRO A 89 -3.51 17.78 -23.58
CA PRO A 89 -3.97 16.71 -22.70
C PRO A 89 -5.45 16.38 -22.93
N TYR A 90 -5.77 15.09 -22.97
CA TYR A 90 -7.13 14.59 -23.07
C TYR A 90 -7.36 13.42 -22.10
N PRO A 91 -8.27 13.53 -21.12
CA PRO A 91 -9.18 14.66 -20.85
C PRO A 91 -8.47 15.96 -20.41
N PRO A 92 -9.11 17.14 -20.55
CA PRO A 92 -8.48 18.41 -20.22
C PRO A 92 -8.15 18.57 -18.73
N LEU A 93 -7.13 19.38 -18.44
CA LEU A 93 -6.73 19.71 -17.08
C LEU A 93 -7.87 20.38 -16.31
N GLN A 94 -7.94 20.15 -15.00
CA GLN A 94 -8.93 20.79 -14.11
C GLN A 94 -10.40 20.51 -14.48
N HIS A 95 -10.68 19.35 -15.07
CA HIS A 95 -12.05 18.88 -15.33
C HIS A 95 -12.36 17.61 -14.55
N TRP A 96 -13.59 17.53 -14.05
CA TRP A 96 -14.16 16.29 -13.51
C TRP A 96 -14.56 15.39 -14.67
N VAL A 97 -13.95 14.21 -14.73
CA VAL A 97 -14.17 13.27 -15.83
C VAL A 97 -15.40 12.42 -15.55
N VAL A 98 -16.24 12.20 -16.55
CA VAL A 98 -17.43 11.32 -16.48
C VAL A 98 -17.52 10.43 -17.72
N GLU A 99 -17.96 9.18 -17.54
CA GLU A 99 -18.11 8.23 -18.65
C GLU A 99 -19.39 8.48 -19.47
N SER A 100 -20.44 9.01 -18.84
CA SER A 100 -21.77 9.10 -19.44
C SER A 100 -22.51 10.40 -19.09
N GLY A 101 -23.62 10.66 -19.80
CA GLY A 101 -24.49 11.81 -19.53
C GLY A 101 -25.20 11.69 -18.18
N GLU A 102 -25.60 10.47 -17.82
CA GLU A 102 -26.28 10.17 -16.56
C GLU A 102 -25.36 10.47 -15.36
N ILE A 103 -24.08 10.08 -15.44
CA ILE A 103 -23.09 10.47 -14.42
C ILE A 103 -22.92 12.00 -14.42
N ALA A 104 -22.87 12.65 -15.58
CA ALA A 104 -22.76 14.11 -15.63
C ALA A 104 -23.92 14.81 -14.89
N GLU A 105 -25.16 14.36 -15.12
CA GLU A 105 -26.36 14.88 -14.48
C GLU A 105 -26.35 14.67 -12.96
N LEU A 106 -25.97 13.48 -12.49
CA LEU A 106 -25.87 13.16 -11.05
C LEU A 106 -24.93 14.10 -10.30
N TRP A 107 -23.85 14.53 -10.94
CA TRP A 107 -22.78 15.30 -10.30
C TRP A 107 -22.82 16.79 -10.58
N HIS A 108 -23.60 17.24 -11.56
CA HIS A 108 -23.58 18.61 -12.04
C HIS A 108 -23.73 19.65 -10.92
N ALA A 109 -24.82 19.55 -10.15
CA ALA A 109 -25.10 20.50 -9.08
C ALA A 109 -24.00 20.52 -8.01
N HIS A 110 -23.40 19.38 -7.69
CA HIS A 110 -22.32 19.31 -6.69
C HIS A 110 -21.00 19.90 -7.20
N CYS A 111 -20.63 19.60 -8.45
CA CYS A 111 -19.36 20.07 -9.02
C CYS A 111 -19.40 21.57 -9.36
N VAL A 112 -20.55 22.08 -9.82
CA VAL A 112 -20.70 23.46 -10.33
C VAL A 112 -21.15 24.43 -9.23
N ASP A 113 -22.11 24.02 -8.40
CA ASP A 113 -22.77 24.92 -7.42
C ASP A 113 -22.66 24.42 -5.98
N GLY A 114 -22.06 23.25 -5.76
CA GLY A 114 -22.00 22.61 -4.45
C GLY A 114 -21.23 23.42 -3.42
N LYS A 115 -21.60 23.30 -2.14
CA LYS A 115 -20.85 23.98 -1.08
C LYS A 115 -19.47 23.34 -0.90
N LEU A 116 -18.41 24.11 -1.15
CA LEU A 116 -17.03 23.71 -0.82
C LEU A 116 -16.73 23.87 0.67
N HIS A 117 -15.97 22.92 1.22
CA HIS A 117 -15.38 22.95 2.54
C HIS A 117 -14.25 23.99 2.61
N ASP A 118 -13.28 23.96 1.68
CA ASP A 118 -12.30 25.03 1.54
C ASP A 118 -12.86 26.16 0.66
N LYS A 119 -13.23 27.27 1.29
CA LYS A 119 -13.75 28.46 0.61
C LYS A 119 -12.77 29.11 -0.38
N ARG A 120 -11.48 28.73 -0.35
CA ARG A 120 -10.47 29.17 -1.32
C ARG A 120 -10.45 28.31 -2.59
N GLY A 121 -11.16 27.18 -2.56
CA GLY A 121 -11.33 26.28 -3.69
C GLY A 121 -12.11 26.93 -4.83
N LYS A 122 -12.15 26.24 -5.97
CA LYS A 122 -12.91 26.64 -7.15
C LYS A 122 -13.75 25.48 -7.63
N HIS A 123 -14.88 25.81 -8.25
CA HIS A 123 -15.65 24.85 -9.03
C HIS A 123 -14.94 24.52 -10.33
N TYR A 124 -15.11 23.27 -10.75
CA TYR A 124 -14.48 22.75 -11.95
C TYR A 124 -15.54 22.12 -12.84
N PRO A 125 -15.46 22.34 -14.16
CA PRO A 125 -16.42 21.79 -15.11
C PRO A 125 -16.35 20.27 -15.19
N LEU A 126 -17.46 19.66 -15.58
CA LEU A 126 -17.54 18.27 -15.99
C LEU A 126 -17.05 18.11 -17.43
N PHE A 127 -16.44 16.97 -17.74
CA PHE A 127 -16.00 16.60 -19.08
C PHE A 127 -16.39 15.16 -19.37
N ARG A 128 -17.32 14.98 -20.30
CA ARG A 128 -17.67 13.65 -20.81
C ARG A 128 -16.60 13.20 -21.78
N VAL A 129 -15.99 12.05 -21.49
CA VAL A 129 -14.96 11.50 -22.37
C VAL A 129 -15.56 10.87 -23.61
N ASP A 130 -14.82 10.99 -24.70
CA ASP A 130 -14.99 10.19 -25.90
C ASP A 130 -13.90 9.11 -25.88
N GLU A 131 -14.32 7.85 -25.78
CA GLU A 131 -13.39 6.74 -25.67
C GLU A 131 -12.59 6.51 -26.96
N THR A 132 -13.09 6.94 -28.13
CA THR A 132 -12.37 6.76 -29.40
C THR A 132 -11.09 7.59 -29.47
N GLU A 133 -10.94 8.59 -28.59
CA GLU A 133 -9.73 9.40 -28.45
C GLU A 133 -8.67 8.74 -27.55
N LEU A 134 -9.01 7.64 -26.87
CA LEU A 134 -8.20 7.09 -25.78
C LEU A 134 -7.52 5.78 -26.15
N VAL A 135 -6.34 5.57 -25.58
CA VAL A 135 -5.69 4.26 -25.50
C VAL A 135 -6.13 3.62 -24.19
N VAL A 136 -6.84 2.49 -24.27
CA VAL A 136 -7.51 1.89 -23.11
C VAL A 136 -6.79 0.62 -22.65
N ALA A 137 -6.35 0.57 -21.40
CA ALA A 137 -6.08 -0.68 -20.71
C ALA A 137 -7.39 -1.22 -20.12
N ARG A 138 -7.89 -2.32 -20.70
CA ARG A 138 -9.15 -2.94 -20.29
C ARG A 138 -9.08 -3.54 -18.89
N ALA A 139 -10.23 -3.72 -18.26
CA ALA A 139 -10.37 -4.18 -16.88
C ALA A 139 -9.72 -5.56 -16.60
N ASP A 140 -9.56 -6.38 -17.63
CA ASP A 140 -8.97 -7.72 -17.62
C ASP A 140 -7.51 -7.76 -18.11
N GLN A 141 -6.93 -6.63 -18.52
CA GLN A 141 -5.60 -6.56 -19.11
C GLN A 141 -4.58 -5.89 -18.18
N SER A 142 -3.43 -6.55 -18.02
CA SER A 142 -2.22 -5.94 -17.47
C SER A 142 -1.44 -5.27 -18.61
N VAL A 143 -1.03 -4.03 -18.42
CA VAL A 143 -0.42 -3.20 -19.47
C VAL A 143 0.74 -2.38 -18.91
N LEU A 144 1.84 -2.32 -19.66
CA LEU A 144 2.90 -1.33 -19.53
C LEU A 144 2.77 -0.31 -20.66
N PHE A 145 2.54 0.95 -20.31
CA PHE A 145 2.52 2.04 -21.29
C PHE A 145 3.91 2.64 -21.39
N VAL A 146 4.49 2.59 -22.59
CA VAL A 146 5.84 3.10 -22.87
C VAL A 146 5.73 4.24 -23.88
N ASP A 147 6.38 5.36 -23.59
CA ASP A 147 6.43 6.47 -24.53
C ASP A 147 7.19 6.05 -25.79
N LYS A 148 6.59 6.27 -26.96
CA LYS A 148 7.12 5.83 -28.24
C LYS A 148 8.49 6.46 -28.55
N ASP A 149 8.67 7.72 -28.18
CA ASP A 149 9.83 8.52 -28.55
C ASP A 149 10.96 8.36 -27.52
N SER A 150 10.66 8.52 -26.22
CA SER A 150 11.68 8.42 -25.17
C SER A 150 11.97 7.00 -24.71
N ARG A 151 11.07 6.04 -25.01
CA ARG A 151 11.07 4.67 -24.49
C ARG A 151 10.94 4.57 -22.96
N GLU A 152 10.60 5.66 -22.28
CA GLU A 152 10.35 5.65 -20.85
C GLU A 152 8.97 5.06 -20.53
N LEU A 153 8.85 4.37 -19.39
CA LEU A 153 7.55 3.99 -18.85
C LEU A 153 6.75 5.24 -18.46
N VAL A 154 5.50 5.29 -18.90
CA VAL A 154 4.56 6.38 -18.63
C VAL A 154 3.63 6.03 -17.47
N ALA A 155 3.07 4.83 -17.52
CA ALA A 155 2.16 4.28 -16.54
C ALA A 155 2.09 2.75 -16.69
N PHE A 156 1.53 2.09 -15.68
CA PHE A 156 1.25 0.66 -15.79
C PHE A 156 -0.02 0.29 -15.03
N VAL A 157 -0.60 -0.84 -15.41
CA VAL A 157 -1.59 -1.56 -14.63
C VAL A 157 -1.26 -3.04 -14.61
N ILE A 158 -1.32 -3.68 -13.45
CA ILE A 158 -1.13 -5.12 -13.27
C ILE A 158 -2.39 -5.67 -12.61
N ARG A 159 -3.11 -6.55 -13.32
CA ARG A 159 -4.35 -7.18 -12.86
C ARG A 159 -4.06 -8.43 -12.02
N ASN A 160 -5.02 -8.81 -11.19
CA ASN A 160 -4.93 -9.97 -10.30
C ASN A 160 -3.62 -10.01 -9.52
N TRP A 161 -3.19 -8.84 -9.05
CA TRP A 161 -1.81 -8.60 -8.65
C TRP A 161 -1.38 -9.42 -7.42
N CYS A 162 -2.26 -9.55 -6.43
CA CYS A 162 -2.09 -10.53 -5.36
C CYS A 162 -2.85 -11.82 -5.71
N PRO A 163 -2.18 -12.96 -5.91
CA PRO A 163 -2.86 -14.20 -6.27
C PRO A 163 -3.66 -14.84 -5.11
N GLU A 164 -3.42 -14.42 -3.87
CA GLU A 164 -4.05 -15.00 -2.68
C GLU A 164 -5.33 -14.23 -2.33
N ALA A 165 -6.47 -14.64 -2.89
CA ALA A 165 -7.76 -13.93 -2.74
C ALA A 165 -8.16 -13.68 -1.27
N GLY A 166 -7.96 -14.66 -0.39
CA GLY A 166 -8.28 -14.51 1.04
C GLY A 166 -7.41 -13.46 1.76
N ILE A 167 -6.20 -13.19 1.25
CA ILE A 167 -5.38 -12.05 1.69
C ILE A 167 -5.95 -10.74 1.16
N VAL A 168 -6.33 -10.68 -0.12
CA VAL A 168 -6.95 -9.47 -0.71
C VAL A 168 -8.20 -9.07 0.07
N ASP A 169 -9.07 -10.03 0.40
CA ASP A 169 -10.28 -9.77 1.19
C ASP A 169 -9.96 -9.29 2.61
N SER A 170 -8.90 -9.82 3.23
CA SER A 170 -8.47 -9.37 4.56
C SER A 170 -7.89 -7.96 4.54
N VAL A 171 -7.08 -7.63 3.54
CA VAL A 171 -6.53 -6.26 3.36
C VAL A 171 -7.66 -5.29 3.05
N ASN A 172 -8.59 -5.67 2.16
CA ASN A 172 -9.80 -4.90 1.86
C ASN A 172 -10.59 -4.57 3.13
N ALA A 173 -10.81 -5.56 4.01
CA ALA A 173 -11.54 -5.34 5.26
C ALA A 173 -10.84 -4.28 6.15
N VAL A 174 -9.52 -4.34 6.30
CA VAL A 174 -8.76 -3.34 7.08
C VAL A 174 -8.90 -1.94 6.47
N VAL A 175 -8.70 -1.81 5.16
CA VAL A 175 -8.75 -0.52 4.45
C VAL A 175 -10.16 0.07 4.46
N HIS A 176 -11.18 -0.76 4.20
CA HIS A 176 -12.57 -0.33 4.22
C HIS A 176 -13.01 0.11 5.63
N ASN A 177 -12.64 -0.66 6.66
CA ASN A 177 -12.97 -0.33 8.05
C ASN A 177 -12.35 1.00 8.51
N ALA A 178 -11.24 1.43 7.91
CA ALA A 178 -10.65 2.73 8.23
C ALA A 178 -11.60 3.91 7.98
N ALA A 179 -12.54 3.79 7.05
CA ALA A 179 -13.57 4.81 6.84
C ALA A 179 -14.50 4.99 8.05
N ALA A 180 -14.68 3.96 8.88
CA ALA A 180 -15.54 4.01 10.06
C ALA A 180 -14.88 4.71 11.27
N TYR A 181 -13.54 4.67 11.37
CA TYR A 181 -12.82 5.22 12.52
C TYR A 181 -11.90 6.41 12.20
N LYS A 182 -11.55 6.63 10.93
CA LYS A 182 -10.76 7.77 10.47
C LYS A 182 -11.62 8.89 9.89
N LYS A 183 -11.05 10.08 9.89
CA LYS A 183 -11.60 11.28 9.24
C LYS A 183 -11.10 11.35 7.81
N ASN A 184 -12.01 11.79 6.92
CA ASN A 184 -11.65 12.12 5.54
C ASN A 184 -10.70 13.31 5.52
N VAL A 185 -9.58 13.19 4.81
CA VAL A 185 -8.56 14.24 4.65
C VAL A 185 -8.71 15.04 3.36
N ARG A 186 -9.68 14.67 2.50
CA ARG A 186 -10.02 15.32 1.23
C ARG A 186 -11.53 15.60 1.18
N LEU A 187 -11.97 16.64 1.89
CA LEU A 187 -13.40 16.92 2.10
C LEU A 187 -14.12 17.50 0.87
N ASP A 188 -13.37 18.06 -0.08
CA ASP A 188 -13.91 18.62 -1.34
C ASP A 188 -13.77 17.65 -2.52
N ASP A 189 -13.03 16.55 -2.36
CA ASP A 189 -12.92 15.53 -3.38
C ASP A 189 -13.98 14.44 -3.09
N PRO A 190 -14.68 13.92 -4.11
CA PRO A 190 -15.59 12.80 -3.97
C PRO A 190 -14.97 11.58 -3.31
N GLY A 191 -15.75 10.91 -2.47
CA GLY A 191 -15.41 9.71 -1.73
C GLY A 191 -14.72 10.00 -0.40
N PHE A 192 -13.99 9.01 0.08
CA PHE A 192 -13.26 9.05 1.33
C PHE A 192 -11.79 8.78 1.08
N MET A 193 -10.94 9.54 1.76
CA MET A 193 -9.50 9.31 1.80
C MET A 193 -8.97 9.54 3.20
N SER A 194 -8.08 8.68 3.68
CA SER A 194 -7.46 8.82 4.98
C SER A 194 -5.98 8.45 4.94
N HIS A 195 -5.17 9.09 5.78
CA HIS A 195 -3.76 8.74 5.94
C HIS A 195 -3.57 7.49 6.81
N ALA A 196 -2.60 6.67 6.45
CA ALA A 196 -1.98 5.65 7.28
C ALA A 196 -0.46 5.86 7.26
N GLY A 197 0.23 5.67 8.38
CA GLY A 197 1.64 6.01 8.51
C GLY A 197 1.94 7.44 8.96
N TYR A 198 3.19 7.84 8.79
CA TYR A 198 3.71 9.16 9.15
C TYR A 198 3.29 10.24 8.15
N THR A 199 2.98 11.42 8.66
CA THR A 199 2.55 12.58 7.85
C THR A 199 3.37 13.82 8.19
N ALA A 200 3.30 14.83 7.30
CA ALA A 200 3.93 16.14 7.51
C ALA A 200 3.03 17.13 8.29
N GLY A 201 1.94 16.65 8.87
CA GLY A 201 0.94 17.48 9.54
C GLY A 201 0.21 18.46 8.64
N SER A 202 -0.63 19.27 9.26
CA SER A 202 -1.34 20.36 8.58
C SER A 202 -0.37 21.45 8.14
N ARG A 203 -0.80 22.38 7.27
CA ARG A 203 0.05 23.52 6.89
C ARG A 203 0.17 24.57 8.01
N SER A 204 -0.87 24.70 8.85
CA SER A 204 -0.90 25.63 9.98
C SER A 204 -0.16 25.11 11.21
N GLN A 205 -0.06 23.79 11.35
CA GLN A 205 0.70 23.11 12.39
C GLN A 205 1.49 21.96 11.74
N PRO A 206 2.60 22.27 11.06
CA PRO A 206 3.46 21.26 10.46
C PRO A 206 4.17 20.46 11.56
N GLY A 207 4.37 19.17 11.30
CA GLY A 207 5.09 18.29 12.20
C GLY A 207 5.19 16.88 11.63
N PHE A 208 6.07 16.07 12.20
CA PHE A 208 6.22 14.66 11.86
C PHE A 208 5.62 13.80 12.96
N ASP A 209 4.57 13.05 12.62
CA ASP A 209 3.99 12.04 13.49
C ASP A 209 3.11 11.09 12.66
N TRP A 210 2.77 9.95 13.24
CA TRP A 210 1.73 9.07 12.74
C TRP A 210 0.42 9.84 12.57
N ALA A 211 -0.30 9.57 11.49
CA ALA A 211 -1.57 10.21 11.17
C ALA A 211 -2.54 10.18 12.37
N ARG A 212 -2.96 11.38 12.82
CA ARG A 212 -3.90 11.57 13.94
C ARG A 212 -5.33 11.83 13.47
N ASN A 213 -5.68 11.32 12.28
CA ASN A 213 -6.99 11.50 11.65
C ASN A 213 -8.05 10.55 12.23
N LEU A 214 -8.09 10.34 13.55
CA LEU A 214 -9.08 9.50 14.21
C LEU A 214 -10.24 10.33 14.79
N SER A 215 -11.35 9.68 15.08
CA SER A 215 -12.38 10.26 15.94
C SER A 215 -11.80 10.53 17.35
N PRO A 216 -12.19 11.63 18.04
CA PRO A 216 -11.64 11.97 19.35
C PRO A 216 -11.84 10.88 20.42
N LYS A 217 -12.90 10.07 20.31
CA LYS A 217 -13.18 8.95 21.22
C LYS A 217 -12.14 7.85 21.06
N LEU A 218 -11.90 7.41 19.82
CA LEU A 218 -10.96 6.32 19.53
C LEU A 218 -9.50 6.75 19.70
N ALA A 219 -9.19 8.04 19.50
CA ALA A 219 -7.85 8.57 19.72
C ALA A 219 -7.34 8.44 21.17
N LYS A 220 -8.24 8.26 22.14
CA LYS A 220 -7.89 8.09 23.57
C LYS A 220 -7.69 6.63 23.98
N ASP A 221 -8.12 5.68 23.14
CA ASP A 221 -7.95 4.26 23.40
C ASP A 221 -6.58 3.80 22.87
N SER A 222 -5.60 3.73 23.76
CA SER A 222 -4.23 3.39 23.41
C SER A 222 -4.08 1.96 22.89
N ALA A 223 -4.91 1.02 23.36
CA ALA A 223 -4.89 -0.37 22.92
C ALA A 223 -5.44 -0.48 21.49
N PHE A 224 -6.57 0.19 21.22
CA PHE A 224 -7.12 0.31 19.87
C PHE A 224 -6.12 0.97 18.92
N VAL A 225 -5.54 2.11 19.30
CA VAL A 225 -4.58 2.84 18.46
C VAL A 225 -3.38 1.96 18.12
N ARG A 226 -2.79 1.26 19.10
CA ARG A 226 -1.65 0.38 18.85
C ARG A 226 -1.99 -0.77 17.90
N SER A 227 -3.13 -1.43 18.14
CA SER A 227 -3.60 -2.55 17.31
C SER A 227 -3.86 -2.11 15.87
N MET A 228 -4.59 -1.00 15.68
CA MET A 228 -4.90 -0.44 14.37
C MET A 228 -3.64 -0.01 13.62
N ARG A 229 -2.70 0.68 14.28
CA ARG A 229 -1.43 1.07 13.66
C ARG A 229 -0.60 -0.14 13.21
N TYR A 230 -0.53 -1.19 14.03
CA TYR A 230 0.18 -2.42 13.68
C TYR A 230 -0.47 -3.16 12.50
N GLN A 231 -1.81 -3.21 12.45
CA GLN A 231 -2.53 -3.79 11.30
C GLN A 231 -2.27 -2.98 10.02
N GLU A 232 -2.38 -1.65 10.10
CA GLU A 232 -2.16 -0.75 8.95
C GLU A 232 -0.72 -0.79 8.45
N SER A 233 0.26 -0.74 9.36
CA SER A 233 1.67 -0.88 8.99
C SER A 233 1.95 -2.25 8.38
N SER A 234 1.28 -3.29 8.86
CA SER A 234 1.50 -4.64 8.35
C SER A 234 0.99 -4.84 6.93
N ILE A 235 -0.22 -4.37 6.61
CA ILE A 235 -0.74 -4.45 5.24
C ILE A 235 0.05 -3.55 4.28
N CYS A 236 0.58 -2.42 4.76
CA CYS A 236 1.47 -1.57 3.98
C CYS A 236 2.81 -2.27 3.74
N ALA A 237 3.40 -2.92 4.74
CA ALA A 237 4.62 -3.70 4.57
C ALA A 237 4.39 -4.85 3.57
N PHE A 238 3.28 -5.57 3.65
CA PHE A 238 2.92 -6.60 2.65
C PHE A 238 2.82 -6.02 1.24
N LEU A 239 2.10 -4.91 1.05
CA LEU A 239 2.02 -4.20 -0.24
C LEU A 239 3.41 -3.84 -0.78
N TRP A 240 4.27 -3.25 0.06
CA TRP A 240 5.61 -2.85 -0.34
C TRP A 240 6.47 -4.06 -0.75
N ASN A 241 6.38 -5.16 -0.01
CA ASN A 241 7.14 -6.36 -0.33
C ASN A 241 6.64 -7.04 -1.62
N MET A 242 5.33 -7.06 -1.91
CA MET A 242 4.86 -7.48 -3.24
C MET A 242 5.37 -6.54 -4.33
N ALA A 243 5.36 -5.23 -4.07
CA ALA A 243 5.81 -4.24 -5.03
C ALA A 243 7.27 -4.47 -5.45
N LYS A 244 8.16 -4.66 -4.48
CA LYS A 244 9.57 -4.96 -4.75
C LYS A 244 9.78 -6.20 -5.63
N GLY A 245 8.92 -7.21 -5.52
CA GLY A 245 9.00 -8.46 -6.28
C GLY A 245 8.36 -8.45 -7.67
N THR A 246 7.55 -7.45 -8.02
CA THR A 246 6.72 -7.45 -9.24
C THR A 246 6.74 -6.15 -10.05
N LEU A 247 6.97 -4.99 -9.43
CA LEU A 247 6.88 -3.72 -10.13
C LEU A 247 8.14 -3.44 -10.98
N PRO A 248 8.03 -2.58 -12.01
CA PRO A 248 9.18 -2.15 -12.80
C PRO A 248 10.32 -1.63 -11.93
N ALA A 249 11.56 -1.98 -12.31
CA ALA A 249 12.75 -1.66 -11.51
C ALA A 249 12.88 -0.14 -11.26
N GLU A 250 12.55 0.70 -12.24
CA GLU A 250 12.61 2.16 -12.09
C GLU A 250 11.62 2.71 -11.04
N VAL A 251 10.49 2.03 -10.81
CA VAL A 251 9.49 2.41 -9.81
C VAL A 251 10.07 2.16 -8.42
N ILE A 252 10.59 0.96 -8.20
CA ILE A 252 11.21 0.59 -6.91
C ILE A 252 12.44 1.46 -6.64
N LYS A 253 13.28 1.67 -7.65
CA LYS A 253 14.45 2.55 -7.54
C LYS A 253 14.06 3.99 -7.16
N SER A 254 12.97 4.52 -7.70
CA SER A 254 12.48 5.86 -7.34
C SER A 254 12.14 5.98 -5.84
N TYR A 255 11.54 4.94 -5.25
CA TYR A 255 11.28 4.91 -3.81
C TYR A 255 12.57 4.68 -3.02
N ASP A 256 13.42 3.74 -3.42
CA ASP A 256 14.68 3.45 -2.72
C ASP A 256 15.60 4.68 -2.69
N ASP A 257 15.81 5.34 -3.83
CA ASP A 257 16.61 6.57 -3.92
C ASP A 257 16.08 7.64 -2.97
N PHE A 258 14.76 7.84 -2.93
CA PHE A 258 14.11 8.78 -2.02
C PHE A 258 14.32 8.42 -0.55
N LEU A 259 14.08 7.15 -0.20
CA LEU A 259 14.16 6.66 1.16
C LEU A 259 15.59 6.74 1.70
N HIS A 260 16.59 6.41 0.89
CA HIS A 260 18.01 6.48 1.28
C HIS A 260 18.50 7.93 1.31
N SER A 261 18.26 8.73 0.27
CA SER A 261 18.76 10.12 0.20
C SER A 261 18.28 11.03 1.32
N HIS A 262 17.10 10.75 1.88
CA HIS A 262 16.52 11.53 2.97
C HIS A 262 16.54 10.80 4.31
N HIS A 263 17.19 9.62 4.39
CA HIS A 263 17.18 8.73 5.55
C HIS A 263 15.78 8.60 6.14
N MET A 264 14.79 8.32 5.30
CA MET A 264 13.39 8.38 5.70
C MET A 264 13.04 7.25 6.65
N ALA A 265 12.37 7.62 7.75
CA ALA A 265 11.72 6.66 8.63
C ALA A 265 10.84 5.67 7.85
N ARG A 266 10.79 4.43 8.34
CA ARG A 266 9.96 3.38 7.75
C ARG A 266 8.71 3.18 8.59
N MET A 267 7.62 2.76 7.96
CA MET A 267 6.32 2.71 8.63
C MET A 267 6.28 1.58 9.68
N GLY A 268 6.56 1.92 10.95
CA GLY A 268 6.35 1.07 12.12
C GLY A 268 4.93 1.20 12.68
N CYS A 269 4.71 0.89 13.96
CA CYS A 269 3.40 1.07 14.61
C CYS A 269 3.27 2.41 15.37
N GLY A 270 4.16 3.38 15.07
CA GLY A 270 4.15 4.72 15.66
C GLY A 270 4.58 4.74 17.13
N ASP A 271 5.45 3.81 17.51
CA ASP A 271 6.06 3.62 18.84
C ASP A 271 7.48 4.21 18.95
N GLY A 272 7.93 4.93 17.92
CA GLY A 272 9.29 5.46 17.82
C GLY A 272 10.28 4.49 17.16
N ASP A 273 9.83 3.33 16.69
CA ASP A 273 10.65 2.41 15.91
C ASP A 273 10.63 2.78 14.42
N PHE A 274 11.71 3.41 13.95
CA PHE A 274 11.85 3.88 12.57
C PHE A 274 12.62 2.91 11.68
N ARG A 275 13.03 1.74 12.19
CA ARG A 275 13.96 0.82 11.52
C ARG A 275 13.47 0.37 10.15
N LYS A 276 14.42 0.16 9.23
CA LYS A 276 14.18 -0.41 7.89
C LYS A 276 13.59 -1.81 7.93
N VAL A 277 14.07 -2.63 8.86
CA VAL A 277 13.69 -4.03 8.99
C VAL A 277 12.84 -4.22 10.23
N GLY A 278 11.82 -5.07 10.12
CA GLY A 278 10.99 -5.44 11.26
C GLY A 278 10.08 -6.62 10.97
N GLU A 279 8.95 -6.62 11.66
CA GLU A 279 7.92 -7.65 11.54
C GLU A 279 6.64 -7.08 10.93
N TYR A 280 5.95 -7.87 10.13
CA TYR A 280 4.56 -7.63 9.77
C TYR A 280 3.74 -8.93 9.74
N MET A 281 2.42 -8.78 9.82
CA MET A 281 1.47 -9.88 9.68
C MET A 281 0.53 -9.70 8.49
N VAL A 282 0.17 -10.80 7.84
CA VAL A 282 -0.92 -10.82 6.86
C VAL A 282 -1.92 -11.90 7.26
N LYS A 283 -3.21 -11.61 7.12
CA LYS A 283 -4.28 -12.58 7.35
C LYS A 283 -4.77 -13.13 6.02
N ASP A 284 -4.95 -14.44 5.95
CA ASP A 284 -5.63 -15.13 4.87
C ASP A 284 -7.01 -15.59 5.34
N SER A 285 -8.05 -14.90 4.88
CA SER A 285 -9.44 -15.21 5.25
C SER A 285 -9.98 -16.50 4.62
N SER A 286 -9.25 -17.11 3.69
CA SER A 286 -9.62 -18.42 3.11
C SER A 286 -9.27 -19.59 4.04
N VAL A 287 -8.42 -19.37 5.04
CA VAL A 287 -8.09 -20.39 6.05
C VAL A 287 -9.29 -20.56 6.98
N PRO A 288 -9.91 -21.76 7.03
CA PRO A 288 -11.11 -21.97 7.82
C PRO A 288 -10.80 -21.99 9.33
N PRO A 289 -11.77 -21.69 10.21
CA PRO A 289 -11.53 -21.62 11.66
C PRO A 289 -11.05 -22.93 12.31
N ASP A 290 -11.36 -24.07 11.70
CA ASP A 290 -10.98 -25.42 12.12
C ASP A 290 -9.68 -25.92 11.44
N ALA A 291 -9.01 -25.06 10.66
CA ALA A 291 -7.70 -25.39 10.11
C ALA A 291 -6.71 -25.71 11.24
N PRO A 292 -5.77 -26.65 11.00
CA PRO A 292 -4.78 -27.00 12.01
C PRO A 292 -3.77 -25.87 12.29
N TYR A 293 -3.79 -24.77 11.54
CA TYR A 293 -2.88 -23.63 11.70
C TYR A 293 -3.65 -22.30 11.66
N PRO A 294 -3.10 -21.22 12.25
CA PRO A 294 -3.78 -19.92 12.28
C PRO A 294 -3.89 -19.29 10.88
N SER A 295 -4.94 -18.51 10.67
CA SER A 295 -5.14 -17.71 9.44
C SER A 295 -4.14 -16.55 9.26
N THR A 296 -3.32 -16.27 10.27
CA THR A 296 -2.40 -15.12 10.28
C THR A 296 -0.97 -15.60 10.10
N PHE A 297 -0.29 -15.04 9.12
CA PHE A 297 1.10 -15.34 8.78
C PHE A 297 2.01 -14.19 9.17
N THR A 298 3.03 -14.48 9.96
CA THR A 298 4.04 -13.51 10.42
C THR A 298 5.30 -13.60 9.58
N PHE A 299 5.79 -12.44 9.15
CA PHE A 299 7.05 -12.26 8.44
C PHE A 299 7.99 -11.42 9.30
N GLN A 300 9.18 -11.96 9.57
CA GLN A 300 10.17 -11.35 10.45
C GLN A 300 11.41 -10.98 9.65
N ALA A 301 12.19 -10.02 10.18
CA ALA A 301 13.41 -9.54 9.55
C ALA A 301 13.22 -9.09 8.08
N VAL A 302 12.06 -8.52 7.79
CA VAL A 302 11.65 -8.05 6.45
C VAL A 302 11.59 -6.53 6.39
N GLU A 303 11.79 -5.98 5.20
CA GLU A 303 11.72 -4.52 5.00
C GLU A 303 10.30 -3.99 5.24
N ARG A 304 10.22 -2.93 6.04
CA ARG A 304 9.00 -2.17 6.29
C ARG A 304 8.70 -1.23 5.12
N SER A 305 7.44 -0.84 4.98
CA SER A 305 7.00 0.02 3.88
C SER A 305 7.54 1.46 3.98
N PRO A 306 7.47 2.22 2.87
CA PRO A 306 7.62 3.67 2.88
C PRO A 306 6.78 4.34 3.98
N PRO A 307 7.15 5.55 4.44
CA PRO A 307 6.60 6.14 5.67
C PRO A 307 5.10 6.48 5.62
N SER A 308 4.50 6.60 4.45
CA SER A 308 3.16 7.17 4.27
C SER A 308 2.35 6.42 3.23
N ALA A 309 1.09 6.15 3.56
CA ALA A 309 0.09 5.56 2.69
C ALA A 309 -1.24 6.33 2.77
N LEU A 310 -2.10 6.08 1.79
CA LEU A 310 -3.47 6.56 1.75
C LEU A 310 -4.42 5.38 1.57
N PHE A 311 -5.49 5.38 2.35
CA PHE A 311 -6.61 4.45 2.21
C PHE A 311 -7.77 5.22 1.59
N SER A 312 -8.41 4.64 0.58
CA SER A 312 -9.51 5.27 -0.14
C SER A 312 -10.72 4.37 -0.24
N VAL A 313 -11.90 5.00 -0.19
CA VAL A 313 -13.18 4.40 -0.53
C VAL A 313 -13.89 5.34 -1.51
N ASN A 314 -14.23 4.84 -2.69
CA ASN A 314 -14.91 5.61 -3.74
C ASN A 314 -14.25 6.95 -4.10
N TYR A 315 -12.95 7.08 -3.88
CA TYR A 315 -12.26 8.35 -4.09
C TYR A 315 -12.17 8.66 -5.58
N ALA A 316 -12.51 9.90 -5.96
CA ALA A 316 -12.28 10.42 -7.30
C ALA A 316 -11.67 11.80 -7.23
N ARG A 317 -10.90 12.16 -8.26
CA ARG A 317 -10.30 13.49 -8.36
C ARG A 317 -10.19 13.90 -9.81
N ARG A 318 -10.63 15.12 -10.10
CA ARG A 318 -10.48 15.78 -11.40
C ARG A 318 -9.05 15.66 -11.95
N ILE A 319 -8.89 15.91 -13.24
CA ILE A 319 -7.55 15.97 -13.83
C ILE A 319 -6.71 17.06 -13.14
N HIS A 320 -5.58 16.65 -12.57
CA HIS A 320 -4.66 17.49 -11.83
C HIS A 320 -3.24 16.93 -11.92
N TRP A 321 -2.30 17.61 -11.27
CA TRP A 321 -0.99 17.04 -10.92
C TRP A 321 -0.75 17.29 -9.43
N GLU A 322 0.18 16.56 -8.85
CA GLU A 322 0.61 16.79 -7.48
C GLU A 322 2.13 16.66 -7.33
N GLY A 323 2.66 17.43 -6.38
CA GLY A 323 4.08 17.36 -6.06
C GLY A 323 4.39 16.10 -5.25
N SER A 324 5.40 15.36 -5.69
CA SER A 324 5.96 14.20 -5.00
C SER A 324 7.47 14.39 -4.86
N PRO A 325 8.10 13.92 -3.77
CA PRO A 325 9.55 13.96 -3.64
C PRO A 325 10.28 12.95 -4.55
N HIS A 326 9.54 12.10 -5.26
CA HIS A 326 10.08 11.09 -6.18
C HIS A 326 9.14 10.85 -7.38
N LYS A 327 9.65 10.21 -8.45
CA LYS A 327 8.99 10.17 -9.77
C LYS A 327 7.70 9.35 -9.77
N TRP A 328 7.62 8.25 -9.03
CA TRP A 328 6.56 7.25 -9.17
C TRP A 328 5.66 7.16 -7.94
N LEU A 329 4.34 7.14 -8.13
CA LEU A 329 3.40 6.64 -7.13
C LEU A 329 2.71 5.39 -7.66
N PHE A 330 2.18 4.58 -6.75
CA PHE A 330 1.31 3.49 -7.12
C PHE A 330 0.20 3.25 -6.10
N SER A 331 -0.90 2.68 -6.60
CA SER A 331 -2.07 2.27 -5.84
C SER A 331 -2.40 0.81 -6.12
N TRP A 332 -3.12 0.20 -5.19
CA TRP A 332 -3.71 -1.11 -5.29
C TRP A 332 -5.21 -0.99 -5.03
N THR A 333 -5.99 -1.17 -6.09
CA THR A 333 -7.44 -1.34 -5.96
C THR A 333 -7.70 -2.75 -5.45
N LEU A 334 -8.27 -2.86 -4.25
CA LEU A 334 -8.49 -4.12 -3.54
C LEU A 334 -9.79 -4.76 -4.00
N LYS A 335 -10.87 -3.98 -3.93
CA LYS A 335 -12.22 -4.40 -4.29
C LYS A 335 -12.86 -3.38 -5.20
N ARG A 336 -13.58 -3.87 -6.19
CA ARG A 336 -14.44 -3.09 -7.07
C ARG A 336 -15.70 -3.89 -7.38
N HIS A 337 -16.87 -3.27 -7.20
CA HIS A 337 -18.17 -3.92 -7.31
C HIS A 337 -18.85 -3.72 -8.67
N TYR A 338 -18.49 -2.67 -9.40
CA TYR A 338 -19.12 -2.28 -10.66
C TYR A 338 -18.09 -2.19 -11.78
N GLY A 339 -18.55 -2.31 -13.01
CA GLY A 339 -17.71 -2.28 -14.20
C GLY A 339 -17.11 -0.88 -14.47
N PRO A 340 -16.27 -0.76 -15.52
CA PRO A 340 -15.67 0.51 -15.89
C PRO A 340 -16.67 1.55 -16.42
N GLU A 341 -17.82 1.13 -16.96
CA GLU A 341 -18.91 2.03 -17.38
C GLU A 341 -19.50 2.83 -16.23
N SER A 342 -19.37 2.32 -15.01
CA SER A 342 -19.86 2.95 -13.79
C SER A 342 -18.91 4.06 -13.25
N GLY A 343 -17.91 4.47 -14.02
CA GLY A 343 -16.96 5.52 -13.67
C GLY A 343 -15.90 5.11 -12.64
N GLY A 344 -15.08 6.02 -12.14
CA GLY A 344 -13.93 5.65 -11.29
C GLY A 344 -12.79 4.98 -12.06
N ASN A 345 -12.63 5.31 -13.34
CA ASN A 345 -11.48 4.91 -14.16
C ASN A 345 -10.34 5.91 -13.97
N PHE A 346 -9.10 5.48 -14.21
CA PHE A 346 -7.92 6.34 -14.06
C PHE A 346 -7.41 6.85 -15.41
N TYR A 347 -6.96 8.09 -15.47
CA TYR A 347 -6.57 8.75 -16.71
C TYR A 347 -5.15 9.32 -16.62
N ILE A 348 -4.39 9.19 -17.71
CA ILE A 348 -3.13 9.92 -17.95
C ILE A 348 -3.29 10.77 -19.22
N PRO A 349 -3.77 12.02 -19.09
CA PRO A 349 -4.12 12.84 -20.23
C PRO A 349 -3.00 13.20 -21.21
N GLU A 350 -1.74 13.31 -20.77
CA GLU A 350 -0.62 13.63 -21.67
C GLU A 350 -0.43 12.57 -22.76
N HIS A 351 -0.93 11.35 -22.55
CA HIS A 351 -0.81 10.22 -23.47
C HIS A 351 -2.17 9.66 -23.89
N LYS A 352 -3.25 10.36 -23.55
CA LYS A 352 -4.64 9.92 -23.78
C LYS A 352 -4.93 8.51 -23.24
N ILE A 353 -4.33 8.14 -22.12
CA ILE A 353 -4.51 6.80 -21.54
C ILE A 353 -5.74 6.80 -20.64
N LYS A 354 -6.57 5.77 -20.78
CA LYS A 354 -7.58 5.34 -19.81
C LYS A 354 -7.21 3.96 -19.27
N ILE A 355 -7.19 3.84 -17.95
CA ILE A 355 -7.05 2.56 -17.24
C ILE A 355 -8.39 2.27 -16.61
N GLU A 356 -9.05 1.23 -17.11
CA GLU A 356 -10.33 0.78 -16.56
C GLU A 356 -10.14 0.27 -15.14
N GLY A 357 -11.02 0.68 -14.23
CA GLY A 357 -10.96 0.22 -12.85
C GLY A 357 -11.34 -1.26 -12.75
N ALA A 358 -10.59 -2.04 -11.97
CA ALA A 358 -10.89 -3.43 -11.67
C ALA A 358 -10.41 -3.80 -10.25
N SER A 359 -11.00 -4.85 -9.67
CA SER A 359 -10.53 -5.42 -8.40
C SER A 359 -9.10 -5.93 -8.52
N ASN A 360 -8.42 -6.05 -7.38
CA ASN A 360 -7.07 -6.60 -7.26
C ASN A 360 -6.09 -6.09 -8.35
N SER A 361 -6.07 -4.79 -8.59
CA SER A 361 -5.29 -4.16 -9.66
C SER A 361 -4.31 -3.16 -9.09
N CYS A 362 -3.03 -3.27 -9.47
CA CYS A 362 -2.02 -2.26 -9.14
C CYS A 362 -1.85 -1.29 -10.30
N VAL A 363 -1.94 0.02 -10.03
CA VAL A 363 -1.73 1.08 -11.01
C VAL A 363 -0.60 1.97 -10.55
N GLY A 364 0.36 2.27 -11.42
CA GLY A 364 1.43 3.23 -11.14
C GLY A 364 1.53 4.32 -12.19
N TRP A 365 1.86 5.52 -11.72
CA TRP A 365 1.92 6.73 -12.55
C TRP A 365 2.91 7.75 -11.99
N TRP A 366 3.24 8.75 -12.81
CA TRP A 366 4.00 9.92 -12.37
C TRP A 366 3.06 11.03 -11.87
N PRO A 367 3.00 11.34 -10.56
CA PRO A 367 2.12 12.37 -10.01
C PRO A 367 2.42 13.79 -10.52
N GLY A 368 3.65 14.06 -10.94
CA GLY A 368 4.06 15.34 -11.51
C GLY A 368 3.47 15.61 -12.90
N LYS A 369 2.75 14.64 -13.47
CA LYS A 369 2.05 14.74 -14.75
C LYS A 369 0.54 14.84 -14.53
N PRO A 370 -0.22 15.40 -15.50
CA PRO A 370 -1.67 15.33 -15.50
C PRO A 370 -2.17 13.91 -15.29
N HIS A 371 -3.07 13.73 -14.33
CA HIS A 371 -3.76 12.48 -14.05
C HIS A 371 -5.06 12.74 -13.27
N GLY A 372 -5.95 11.77 -13.23
CA GLY A 372 -7.17 11.84 -12.41
C GLY A 372 -8.01 10.59 -12.47
N THR A 373 -9.06 10.57 -11.67
CA THR A 373 -10.02 9.47 -11.56
C THR A 373 -11.41 9.99 -11.87
N SER A 374 -12.15 9.35 -12.79
CA SER A 374 -13.50 9.78 -13.14
C SER A 374 -14.48 9.65 -11.97
N LEU A 375 -15.53 10.47 -12.01
CA LEU A 375 -16.65 10.36 -11.08
C LEU A 375 -17.40 9.06 -11.32
N ARG A 376 -18.03 8.54 -10.26
CA ARG A 376 -18.74 7.26 -10.28
C ARG A 376 -20.24 7.46 -10.55
N ALA A 377 -20.92 6.40 -10.95
CA ALA A 377 -22.38 6.37 -11.11
C ALA A 377 -23.17 6.39 -9.78
N CYS A 378 -22.64 7.03 -8.74
CA CYS A 378 -23.36 7.33 -7.51
C CYS A 378 -23.38 8.84 -7.26
N GLY A 379 -24.53 9.36 -6.82
CA GLY A 379 -24.66 10.76 -6.50
C GLY A 379 -23.85 11.16 -5.25
N PRO A 380 -23.59 12.46 -5.03
CA PRO A 380 -22.82 12.96 -3.90
C PRO A 380 -23.27 12.49 -2.52
N GLN A 381 -24.58 12.27 -2.34
CA GLN A 381 -25.20 11.86 -1.09
C GLN A 381 -25.02 10.37 -0.78
N GLU A 382 -24.74 9.56 -1.81
CA GLU A 382 -24.67 8.10 -1.73
C GLU A 382 -23.24 7.57 -1.74
N GLN A 383 -22.25 8.45 -1.89
CA GLN A 383 -20.84 8.09 -2.08
C GLN A 383 -20.26 7.19 -0.98
N LEU A 384 -20.80 7.20 0.24
CA LEU A 384 -20.37 6.31 1.33
C LEU A 384 -21.40 5.23 1.66
N ALA A 385 -22.61 5.34 1.13
CA ALA A 385 -23.68 4.35 1.32
C ALA A 385 -23.53 3.17 0.35
N THR A 386 -23.08 3.45 -0.88
CA THR A 386 -22.87 2.43 -1.92
C THR A 386 -21.38 2.22 -2.13
N LEU A 387 -20.89 1.00 -1.87
CA LEU A 387 -19.48 0.68 -2.05
C LEU A 387 -19.18 0.38 -3.53
N TYR A 388 -18.39 1.24 -4.18
CA TYR A 388 -17.93 1.00 -5.55
C TYR A 388 -16.51 0.44 -5.57
N GLU A 389 -15.61 1.03 -4.79
CA GLU A 389 -14.19 0.74 -4.84
C GLU A 389 -13.50 0.99 -3.50
N VAL A 390 -12.57 0.11 -3.14
CA VAL A 390 -11.66 0.26 -1.99
C VAL A 390 -10.23 0.17 -2.48
N GLY A 391 -9.37 1.09 -2.05
CA GLY A 391 -7.99 1.16 -2.49
C GLY A 391 -6.99 1.56 -1.41
N LEU A 392 -5.76 1.15 -1.61
CA LEU A 392 -4.58 1.50 -0.81
C LEU A 392 -3.53 2.10 -1.75
N SER A 393 -2.81 3.14 -1.36
CA SER A 393 -1.73 3.68 -2.18
C SER A 393 -0.56 4.20 -1.35
N PHE A 394 0.64 4.18 -1.93
CA PHE A 394 1.76 4.92 -1.39
C PHE A 394 1.82 6.30 -2.04
N VAL A 395 1.45 7.31 -1.27
CA VAL A 395 1.57 8.72 -1.66
C VAL A 395 2.41 9.44 -0.62
N THR A 396 3.47 10.09 -1.10
CA THR A 396 4.43 10.79 -0.24
C THR A 396 4.33 12.29 -0.43
N SER A 397 4.00 13.01 0.65
CA SER A 397 4.01 14.47 0.66
C SER A 397 5.44 15.01 0.48
N SER A 398 5.63 15.96 -0.43
CA SER A 398 6.92 16.66 -0.61
C SER A 398 7.41 17.41 0.64
N ARG A 399 6.52 17.66 1.61
CA ARG A 399 6.87 18.28 2.91
C ARG A 399 7.43 17.28 3.92
N LEU A 400 7.20 15.99 3.72
CA LEU A 400 7.52 14.96 4.71
C LEU A 400 9.01 14.90 5.07
N PRO A 401 9.96 14.98 4.11
CA PRO A 401 11.39 14.92 4.45
C PRO A 401 11.83 16.05 5.36
N LYS A 402 11.41 17.28 5.05
CA LYS A 402 11.71 18.45 5.91
C LYS A 402 11.18 18.25 7.34
N GLN A 403 9.96 17.74 7.48
CA GLN A 403 9.39 17.50 8.82
C GLN A 403 10.12 16.39 9.57
N TRP A 404 10.57 15.35 8.87
CA TRP A 404 11.40 14.30 9.44
C TRP A 404 12.74 14.85 9.96
N THR A 405 13.46 15.64 9.16
CA THR A 405 14.71 16.28 9.58
C THR A 405 14.51 17.19 10.81
N CYS A 406 13.44 17.99 10.82
CA CYS A 406 13.13 18.83 11.98
C CYS A 406 12.83 17.98 13.22
N TYR A 407 12.05 16.92 13.07
CA TYR A 407 11.69 16.02 14.17
C TYR A 407 12.91 15.34 14.77
N THR A 408 13.80 14.78 13.94
CA THR A 408 14.99 14.10 14.46
C THR A 408 15.93 15.07 15.19
N ALA A 409 16.13 16.27 14.65
CA ALA A 409 16.93 17.30 15.28
C ALA A 409 16.38 17.75 16.64
N SER A 410 15.05 17.81 16.80
CA SER A 410 14.41 18.26 18.04
C SER A 410 14.23 17.18 19.10
N ASN A 411 14.20 15.90 18.74
CA ASN A 411 13.84 14.82 19.67
C ASN A 411 14.99 13.88 20.05
N PHE A 412 16.11 13.91 19.31
CA PHE A 412 17.23 13.00 19.53
C PHE A 412 18.54 13.77 19.67
N ASN A 413 19.43 13.27 20.53
CA ASN A 413 20.80 13.76 20.60
C ASN A 413 21.62 13.30 19.38
N GLU A 414 22.82 13.84 19.21
CA GLU A 414 23.68 13.56 18.05
C GLU A 414 23.95 12.07 17.84
N LYS A 415 24.33 11.35 18.91
CA LYS A 415 24.62 9.92 18.84
C LYS A 415 23.38 9.09 18.44
N GLU A 416 22.21 9.43 18.97
CA GLU A 416 20.95 8.78 18.62
C GLU A 416 20.59 9.04 17.15
N ARG A 417 20.76 10.28 16.67
CA ARG A 417 20.54 10.61 15.26
C ARG A 417 21.48 9.84 14.36
N ASP A 418 22.77 9.78 14.67
CA ASP A 418 23.74 9.04 13.87
C ASP A 418 23.38 7.56 13.76
N GLN A 419 22.92 6.95 14.86
CA GLN A 419 22.44 5.57 14.85
C GLN A 419 21.20 5.41 13.96
N ILE A 420 20.21 6.29 14.08
CA ILE A 420 19.01 6.28 13.22
C ILE A 420 19.40 6.44 11.74
N MET A 421 20.28 7.40 11.43
CA MET A 421 20.70 7.66 10.05
C MET A 421 21.50 6.49 9.47
N LYS A 422 22.33 5.83 10.29
CA LYS A 422 23.03 4.60 9.91
C LYS A 422 22.04 3.48 9.59
N GLU A 423 21.11 3.20 10.50
CA GLU A 423 20.09 2.15 10.29
C GLU A 423 19.19 2.39 9.07
N LEU A 424 18.94 3.66 8.71
CA LEU A 424 18.12 4.06 7.57
C LEU A 424 18.91 4.25 6.27
N GLY A 425 20.20 4.57 6.37
CA GLY A 425 21.09 4.90 5.26
C GLY A 425 21.94 3.72 4.79
N ASP A 426 22.18 2.73 5.65
CA ASP A 426 22.86 1.51 5.25
C ASP A 426 22.04 0.83 4.14
N GLN A 427 22.72 0.51 3.03
CA GLN A 427 22.23 -0.46 2.06
C GLN A 427 22.22 -1.82 2.74
N PHE A 428 21.23 -2.05 3.60
CA PHE A 428 20.84 -3.40 3.92
C PHE A 428 20.25 -3.97 2.64
N ASP A 429 21.01 -4.86 1.98
CA ASP A 429 20.38 -6.02 1.37
C ASP A 429 19.43 -6.57 2.44
N THR A 430 18.18 -6.85 2.08
CA THR A 430 17.26 -7.54 2.97
C THR A 430 17.79 -8.97 3.11
N ASP A 431 18.82 -9.10 3.94
CA ASP A 431 19.83 -10.15 3.85
C ASP A 431 19.69 -11.23 4.91
N VAL A 432 18.65 -11.16 5.73
CA VAL A 432 18.36 -12.22 6.68
C VAL A 432 17.50 -13.25 5.96
N GLU A 433 17.95 -14.51 5.97
CA GLU A 433 17.12 -15.66 5.63
C GLU A 433 15.77 -15.44 6.32
N ALA A 434 14.71 -15.25 5.52
CA ALA A 434 13.38 -15.45 6.07
C ALA A 434 13.35 -16.95 6.39
N ASP A 435 13.71 -17.34 7.61
CA ASP A 435 13.76 -18.73 8.04
C ASP A 435 12.52 -19.46 7.51
N VAL A 436 12.79 -20.36 6.56
CA VAL A 436 11.83 -20.98 5.64
C VAL A 436 11.09 -22.13 6.31
#